data_AF-A0A7C3NRG4-F1
#
_entry.id   AF-A0A7C3NRG4-F1
#
_cell.length_a   1.000
_cell.length_b   1.000
_cell.length_c   1.000
_cell.angle_alpha   90.00
_cell.angle_beta   90.00
_cell.angle_gamma   90.00
#
_symmetry.space_group_name_H-M   'P 1'
#
loop_
_entity.id
_entity.type
_entity.pdbx_description
1 polymer ?
#
loop_
_entity_poly.entity_id
_entity_poly.type
_entity_poly.pdbx_seq_one_letter_code
_entity_poly.pdbx_strand_id
1 'polypeptide(L)'
;MKREQHGFTLIEIAIVLVIIGLLLGGVLKGQELITSARVRNLISQQDGVKAAFFGFLDRYRAYPGDYGQAAANIPGCATCVSGNNNGQIRTILAGDAIDEQIAVWEHLSRAGFINGSYTYAAGAETTNSAPTNPYGRFLQMIYDQVYDGGPTTRHNLKTGNQIPSDILAEVDRKIDDGVATGGGFRFSAYPGQSAGGGTAPVGSGTCYAAPPAVNTWLSATPAPNCGGTSLF
;
A
#
# COMPACT_ATOMS: atom_id res chain seq x y z
N MET A 1 44.37 31.82 -40.25
CA MET A 1 44.02 32.60 -39.05
C MET A 1 44.03 31.65 -37.86
N LYS A 2 44.98 31.79 -36.92
CA LYS A 2 44.96 31.05 -35.66
C LYS A 2 43.91 31.70 -34.76
N ARG A 3 42.98 30.89 -34.25
CA ARG A 3 41.91 31.33 -33.36
C ARG A 3 42.46 31.24 -31.93
N GLU A 4 42.67 32.37 -31.28
CA GLU A 4 43.07 32.43 -29.87
C GLU A 4 41.95 31.79 -29.02
N GLN A 5 42.27 30.72 -28.30
CA GLN A 5 41.35 30.15 -27.32
C GLN A 5 41.43 31.00 -26.05
N HIS A 6 40.42 31.82 -25.79
CA HIS A 6 40.26 32.47 -24.50
C HIS A 6 39.98 31.41 -23.43
N GLY A 7 40.88 31.27 -22.47
CA GLY A 7 40.67 30.42 -21.29
C GLY A 7 39.57 30.99 -20.38
N PHE A 8 38.86 30.10 -19.69
CA PHE A 8 37.85 30.50 -18.70
C PHE A 8 38.47 31.28 -17.55
N THR A 9 37.79 32.31 -17.08
CA THR A 9 38.21 33.08 -15.91
C THR A 9 37.89 32.31 -14.63
N LEU A 10 38.68 32.55 -13.58
CA LEU A 10 38.48 31.90 -12.27
C LEU A 10 37.11 32.24 -11.67
N ILE A 11 36.59 33.44 -11.95
CA ILE A 11 35.28 33.88 -11.46
C ILE A 11 34.12 33.19 -12.18
N GLU A 12 34.24 32.90 -13.47
CA GLU A 12 33.22 32.15 -14.22
C GLU A 12 33.09 30.73 -13.68
N ILE A 13 34.21 30.05 -13.41
CA ILE A 13 34.19 28.71 -12.81
C ILE A 13 33.61 28.76 -11.39
N ALA A 14 33.95 29.77 -10.59
CA ALA A 14 33.44 29.91 -9.23
C ALA A 14 31.91 30.04 -9.17
N ILE A 15 31.31 30.86 -10.04
CA ILE A 15 29.85 31.02 -10.09
C ILE A 15 29.18 29.71 -10.54
N VAL A 16 29.74 29.02 -11.53
CA VAL A 16 29.22 27.73 -12.00
C VAL A 16 29.22 26.69 -10.88
N LEU A 17 30.29 26.58 -10.09
CA LEU A 17 30.36 25.66 -8.96
C LEU A 17 29.35 25.97 -7.86
N VAL A 18 29.10 27.25 -7.57
CA VAL A 18 28.08 27.66 -6.60
C VAL A 18 26.69 27.26 -7.09
N ILE A 19 26.36 27.54 -8.36
CA ILE A 19 25.07 27.16 -8.93
C ILE A 19 24.89 25.64 -8.91
N ILE A 20 25.90 24.86 -9.30
CA ILE A 20 25.84 23.40 -9.23
C ILE A 20 25.65 22.93 -7.79
N GLY A 21 26.37 23.51 -6.82
CA GLY A 21 26.23 23.17 -5.40
C GLY A 21 24.83 23.43 -4.86
N LEU A 22 24.24 24.58 -5.20
CA LEU A 22 22.87 24.93 -4.82
C LEU A 22 21.83 24.02 -5.49
N LEU A 23 22.02 23.71 -6.77
CA LEU A 23 21.14 22.80 -7.51
C LEU A 23 21.19 21.39 -6.92
N LEU A 24 22.39 20.85 -6.67
CA LEU A 24 22.56 19.53 -6.05
C LEU A 24 21.94 19.47 -4.65
N GLY A 25 22.18 20.49 -3.81
CA GLY A 25 21.56 20.59 -2.49
C GLY A 25 20.03 20.66 -2.56
N GLY A 26 19.50 21.43 -3.52
CA GLY A 26 18.06 21.54 -3.77
C GLY A 26 17.42 20.22 -4.22
N VAL A 27 18.05 19.48 -5.14
CA VAL A 27 17.54 18.18 -5.62
C VAL A 27 17.51 17.14 -4.50
N LEU A 28 18.58 17.04 -3.71
CA LEU A 28 18.64 16.11 -2.58
C LEU A 28 17.51 16.36 -1.58
N LYS A 29 17.25 17.62 -1.22
CA LYS A 29 16.14 17.96 -0.33
C LYS A 29 14.78 17.69 -0.99
N GLY A 30 14.66 17.97 -2.28
CA GLY A 30 13.45 17.68 -3.06
C GLY A 30 13.09 16.19 -3.04
N GLN A 31 14.08 15.30 -3.19
CA GLN A 31 13.87 13.85 -3.12
C GLN A 31 13.37 13.40 -1.74
N GLU A 32 13.96 13.91 -0.65
CA GLU A 32 13.54 13.60 0.72
C GLU A 32 12.10 14.04 1.01
N LEU A 33 11.70 15.20 0.47
CA LEU A 33 10.32 15.70 0.58
C LEU A 33 9.32 14.80 -0.16
N ILE A 34 9.67 14.31 -1.35
CA ILE A 34 8.84 13.34 -2.10
C ILE A 34 8.69 12.04 -1.32
N THR A 35 9.78 11.50 -0.80
CA THR A 35 9.78 10.29 0.05
C THR A 35 8.88 10.48 1.26
N SER A 36 9.01 11.60 1.97
CA SER A 36 8.16 11.92 3.12
C SER A 36 6.68 12.06 2.75
N ALA A 37 6.37 12.61 1.58
CA ALA A 37 5.01 12.71 1.07
C ALA A 37 4.42 11.32 0.75
N ARG A 38 5.20 10.41 0.17
CA ARG A 38 4.79 9.02 -0.08
C ARG A 38 4.49 8.27 1.22
N VAL A 39 5.36 8.41 2.23
CA VAL A 39 5.13 7.83 3.58
C VAL A 39 3.79 8.33 4.15
N ARG A 40 3.55 9.64 4.14
CA ARG A 40 2.29 10.21 4.66
C ARG A 40 1.07 9.75 3.87
N ASN A 41 1.19 9.63 2.55
CA ASN A 41 0.09 9.15 1.71
C ASN A 41 -0.26 7.69 2.02
N LEU A 42 0.75 6.82 2.17
CA LEU A 42 0.54 5.42 2.57
C LEU A 42 -0.15 5.31 3.93
N ILE A 43 0.32 6.04 4.94
CA ILE A 43 -0.29 6.05 6.28
C ILE A 43 -1.75 6.51 6.19
N SER A 44 -2.00 7.67 5.56
CA SER A 44 -3.35 8.21 5.42
C SER A 44 -4.29 7.29 4.65
N GLN A 45 -3.78 6.56 3.65
CA GLN A 45 -4.57 5.59 2.89
C GLN A 45 -4.96 4.39 3.76
N GLN A 46 -4.00 3.83 4.50
CA GLN A 46 -4.26 2.71 5.41
C GLN A 46 -5.25 3.09 6.51
N ASP A 47 -5.05 4.23 7.17
CA ASP A 47 -5.92 4.68 8.25
C ASP A 47 -7.31 5.09 7.76
N GLY A 48 -7.40 5.72 6.58
CA GLY A 48 -8.68 6.06 5.94
C GLY A 48 -9.50 4.80 5.62
N VAL A 49 -8.87 3.77 5.07
CA VAL A 49 -9.56 2.50 4.77
C VAL A 49 -9.93 1.74 6.04
N LYS A 50 -9.09 1.74 7.09
CA LYS A 50 -9.43 1.17 8.41
C LYS A 50 -10.65 1.86 9.02
N ALA A 51 -10.66 3.19 9.03
CA ALA A 51 -11.79 3.96 9.53
C ALA A 51 -13.06 3.67 8.73
N ALA A 52 -12.97 3.57 7.40
CA ALA A 52 -14.08 3.19 6.53
C ALA A 52 -14.62 1.78 6.86
N PHE A 53 -13.73 0.82 7.09
CA PHE A 53 -14.10 -0.54 7.48
C PHE A 53 -14.90 -0.57 8.78
N PHE A 54 -14.39 0.08 9.84
CA PHE A 54 -15.09 0.12 11.12
C PHE A 54 -16.38 0.95 11.08
N GLY A 55 -16.41 2.02 10.28
CA GLY A 55 -17.62 2.79 10.03
C GLY A 55 -18.70 1.97 9.32
N PHE A 56 -18.31 1.16 8.33
CA PHE A 56 -19.22 0.23 7.67
C PHE A 56 -19.75 -0.82 8.65
N LEU A 57 -18.88 -1.39 9.48
CA LEU A 57 -19.24 -2.36 10.51
C LEU A 57 -20.23 -1.77 11.52
N ASP A 58 -20.03 -0.54 11.99
CA ASP A 58 -20.95 0.09 12.94
C ASP A 58 -22.33 0.35 12.31
N ARG A 59 -22.35 0.82 11.06
CA ARG A 59 -23.58 1.15 10.33
C ARG A 59 -24.40 -0.08 9.92
N TYR A 60 -23.76 -1.08 9.34
CA TYR A 60 -24.44 -2.24 8.74
C TYR A 60 -24.35 -3.51 9.59
N ARG A 61 -23.59 -3.50 10.69
CA ARG A 61 -23.37 -4.65 11.59
C ARG A 61 -22.84 -5.89 10.86
N ALA A 62 -22.11 -5.67 9.77
CA ALA A 62 -21.49 -6.67 8.92
C ALA A 62 -20.23 -6.10 8.28
N TYR A 63 -19.36 -6.96 7.75
CA TYR A 63 -18.16 -6.52 7.05
C TYR A 63 -18.47 -6.13 5.60
N PRO A 64 -17.78 -5.12 5.04
CA PRO A 64 -17.89 -4.83 3.61
C PRO A 64 -17.39 -6.03 2.79
N GLY A 65 -17.94 -6.22 1.60
CA GLY A 65 -17.68 -7.38 0.74
C GLY A 65 -18.48 -8.62 1.15
N ASP A 66 -18.41 -9.01 2.43
CA ASP A 66 -19.17 -10.13 3.01
C ASP A 66 -20.66 -9.79 3.20
N TYR A 67 -21.03 -8.50 3.23
CA TYR A 67 -22.40 -8.08 3.47
C TYR A 67 -23.39 -8.57 2.41
N GLY A 68 -24.28 -9.47 2.80
CA GLY A 68 -25.23 -10.15 1.93
C GLY A 68 -26.55 -9.44 1.72
N GLN A 69 -26.70 -8.19 2.19
CA GLN A 69 -27.85 -7.33 1.89
C GLN A 69 -27.42 -6.02 1.20
N ALA A 70 -26.26 -6.03 0.54
CA ALA A 70 -25.67 -4.85 -0.10
C ALA A 70 -26.63 -4.22 -1.12
N ALA A 71 -27.23 -5.03 -2.00
CA ALA A 71 -28.14 -4.55 -3.04
C ALA A 71 -29.40 -3.87 -2.49
N ALA A 72 -29.89 -4.31 -1.33
CA ALA A 72 -31.10 -3.78 -0.71
C ALA A 72 -30.83 -2.55 0.16
N ASN A 73 -29.71 -2.54 0.88
CA ASN A 73 -29.50 -1.61 2.01
C ASN A 73 -28.45 -0.53 1.76
N ILE A 74 -27.54 -0.71 0.80
CA ILE A 74 -26.57 0.33 0.45
C ILE A 74 -27.21 1.28 -0.57
N PRO A 75 -27.32 2.59 -0.27
CA PRO A 75 -27.91 3.57 -1.18
C PRO A 75 -27.21 3.57 -2.55
N GLY A 76 -28.00 3.59 -3.64
CA GLY A 76 -27.45 3.65 -5.00
C GLY A 76 -26.67 2.40 -5.44
N CYS A 77 -26.92 1.27 -4.77
CA CYS A 77 -26.17 0.02 -4.93
C CYS A 77 -27.05 -1.17 -5.39
N ALA A 78 -28.18 -0.93 -6.07
CA ALA A 78 -29.15 -1.98 -6.40
C ALA A 78 -28.58 -3.16 -7.22
N THR A 79 -27.49 -2.93 -7.94
CA THR A 79 -26.77 -3.96 -8.73
C THR A 79 -25.52 -4.48 -8.05
N CYS A 80 -25.25 -4.06 -6.81
CA CYS A 80 -24.06 -4.46 -6.09
C CYS A 80 -24.12 -5.93 -5.71
N VAL A 81 -22.97 -6.57 -5.80
CA VAL A 81 -22.88 -7.98 -5.45
C VAL A 81 -22.95 -8.10 -3.93
N SER A 82 -23.86 -8.95 -3.47
CA SER A 82 -24.06 -9.23 -2.05
C SER A 82 -23.19 -10.42 -1.65
N GLY A 83 -22.45 -10.26 -0.56
CA GLY A 83 -21.65 -11.34 0.03
C GLY A 83 -22.52 -12.41 0.70
N ASN A 84 -21.87 -13.30 1.42
CA ASN A 84 -22.55 -14.46 2.00
C ASN A 84 -22.79 -14.37 3.51
N ASN A 85 -22.43 -13.24 4.15
CA ASN A 85 -22.60 -12.95 5.58
C ASN A 85 -21.99 -14.00 6.52
N ASN A 86 -20.84 -14.56 6.17
CA ASN A 86 -20.16 -15.54 7.03
C ASN A 86 -19.14 -14.91 8.00
N GLY A 87 -18.99 -13.58 7.97
CA GLY A 87 -18.10 -12.84 8.84
C GLY A 87 -16.63 -12.88 8.41
N GLN A 88 -16.32 -13.31 7.20
CA GLN A 88 -14.96 -13.39 6.65
C GLN A 88 -14.98 -12.83 5.24
N ILE A 89 -13.99 -12.02 4.90
CA ILE A 89 -13.84 -11.48 3.54
C ILE A 89 -12.88 -12.39 2.81
N ARG A 90 -13.33 -13.21 1.86
CA ARG A 90 -12.43 -14.10 1.09
C ARG A 90 -12.69 -14.10 -0.41
N THR A 91 -11.79 -14.77 -1.11
CA THR A 91 -11.81 -14.93 -2.56
C THR A 91 -12.50 -16.23 -2.95
N ILE A 92 -12.97 -16.31 -4.20
CA ILE A 92 -13.55 -17.52 -4.78
C ILE A 92 -12.61 -18.75 -4.70
N LEU A 93 -11.29 -18.53 -4.73
CA LEU A 93 -10.30 -19.61 -4.58
C LEU A 93 -10.31 -20.23 -3.18
N ALA A 94 -10.87 -19.54 -2.18
CA ALA A 94 -11.06 -20.03 -0.82
C ALA A 94 -12.45 -20.66 -0.58
N GLY A 95 -13.25 -20.85 -1.64
CA GLY A 95 -14.54 -21.55 -1.60
C GLY A 95 -15.77 -20.64 -1.54
N ASP A 96 -15.62 -19.31 -1.62
CA ASP A 96 -16.74 -18.38 -1.68
C ASP A 96 -17.33 -18.28 -3.10
N ALA A 97 -18.61 -17.90 -3.21
CA ALA A 97 -19.26 -17.75 -4.51
C ALA A 97 -18.86 -16.46 -5.25
N ILE A 98 -18.27 -15.50 -4.52
CA ILE A 98 -17.87 -14.19 -5.02
C ILE A 98 -16.47 -13.83 -4.50
N ASP A 99 -15.82 -12.89 -5.18
CA ASP A 99 -14.58 -12.27 -4.70
C ASP A 99 -14.90 -11.12 -3.74
N GLU A 100 -15.13 -11.45 -2.47
CA GLU A 100 -15.57 -10.49 -1.45
C GLU A 100 -14.53 -9.39 -1.24
N GLN A 101 -13.23 -9.71 -1.36
CA GLN A 101 -12.14 -8.73 -1.27
C GLN A 101 -12.25 -7.62 -2.33
N ILE A 102 -12.87 -7.90 -3.47
CA ILE A 102 -13.14 -6.91 -4.53
C ILE A 102 -14.44 -6.16 -4.22
N ALA A 103 -15.46 -6.88 -3.76
CA ALA A 103 -16.75 -6.30 -3.38
C ALA A 103 -16.62 -5.30 -2.21
N VAL A 104 -15.62 -5.45 -1.34
CA VAL A 104 -15.27 -4.48 -0.27
C VAL A 104 -15.27 -3.05 -0.79
N TRP A 105 -14.58 -2.80 -1.90
CA TRP A 105 -14.36 -1.45 -2.41
C TRP A 105 -15.64 -0.84 -2.98
N GLU A 106 -16.46 -1.65 -3.65
CA GLU A 106 -17.79 -1.23 -4.11
C GLU A 106 -18.68 -0.89 -2.90
N HIS A 107 -18.75 -1.75 -1.89
CA HIS A 107 -19.56 -1.53 -0.70
C HIS A 107 -19.15 -0.27 0.05
N LEU A 108 -17.85 -0.07 0.29
CA LEU A 108 -17.32 1.10 0.98
C LEU A 108 -17.55 2.40 0.21
N SER A 109 -17.33 2.40 -1.11
CA SER A 109 -17.51 3.61 -1.93
C SER A 109 -18.98 3.99 -2.10
N ARG A 110 -19.85 3.00 -2.34
CA ARG A 110 -21.31 3.21 -2.48
C ARG A 110 -21.97 3.64 -1.18
N ALA A 111 -21.47 3.13 -0.05
CA ALA A 111 -21.92 3.57 1.27
C ALA A 111 -21.36 4.95 1.69
N GLY A 112 -20.45 5.53 0.91
CA GLY A 112 -19.89 6.86 1.16
C GLY A 112 -18.78 6.91 2.21
N PHE A 113 -18.15 5.77 2.53
CA PHE A 113 -17.04 5.72 3.51
C PHE A 113 -15.68 6.02 2.90
N ILE A 114 -15.50 5.81 1.59
CA ILE A 114 -14.28 6.15 0.87
C ILE A 114 -14.59 6.96 -0.38
N ASN A 115 -13.63 7.79 -0.78
CA ASN A 115 -13.67 8.49 -2.06
C ASN A 115 -13.36 7.53 -3.21
N GLY A 116 -14.02 7.76 -4.35
CA GLY A 116 -13.92 6.92 -5.53
C GLY A 116 -15.29 6.32 -5.90
N SER A 117 -15.33 5.62 -7.02
CA SER A 117 -16.53 4.90 -7.47
C SER A 117 -16.09 3.55 -7.97
N TYR A 118 -15.95 2.61 -7.04
CA TYR A 118 -15.52 1.26 -7.36
C TYR A 118 -16.74 0.41 -7.68
N THR A 119 -16.58 -0.46 -8.68
CA THR A 119 -17.60 -1.42 -9.10
C THR A 119 -17.04 -2.81 -9.03
N TYR A 120 -17.81 -3.75 -8.48
CA TYR A 120 -17.40 -5.13 -8.45
C TYR A 120 -17.27 -5.68 -9.88
N ALA A 121 -16.17 -6.39 -10.12
CA ALA A 121 -15.96 -7.20 -11.31
C ALA A 121 -15.25 -8.48 -10.90
N ALA A 122 -15.84 -9.63 -11.21
CA ALA A 122 -15.26 -10.92 -10.89
C ALA A 122 -13.89 -11.11 -11.59
N GLY A 123 -12.96 -11.79 -10.93
CA GLY A 123 -11.62 -12.06 -11.47
C GLY A 123 -10.59 -11.05 -10.99
N ALA A 124 -9.77 -10.53 -11.92
CA ALA A 124 -8.62 -9.69 -11.56
C ALA A 124 -9.04 -8.25 -11.20
N GLU A 125 -8.47 -7.72 -10.12
CA GLU A 125 -8.62 -6.31 -9.74
C GLU A 125 -8.16 -5.34 -10.85
N THR A 126 -8.92 -4.25 -11.02
CA THR A 126 -8.64 -3.15 -11.93
C THR A 126 -8.75 -1.83 -11.18
N THR A 127 -8.32 -0.72 -11.78
CA THR A 127 -8.48 0.63 -11.19
C THR A 127 -9.94 1.04 -10.99
N ASN A 128 -10.88 0.33 -11.62
CA ASN A 128 -12.31 0.54 -11.44
C ASN A 128 -12.90 -0.32 -10.33
N SER A 129 -12.19 -1.34 -9.85
CA SER A 129 -12.70 -2.27 -8.83
C SER A 129 -11.92 -2.21 -7.52
N ALA A 130 -10.70 -1.66 -7.49
CA ALA A 130 -9.91 -1.50 -6.28
C ALA A 130 -9.00 -0.24 -6.32
N PRO A 131 -8.72 0.37 -5.15
CA PRO A 131 -7.71 1.43 -5.02
C PRO A 131 -6.30 0.88 -5.19
N THR A 132 -5.39 1.74 -5.66
CA THR A 132 -3.96 1.44 -5.77
C THR A 132 -3.14 2.20 -4.73
N ASN A 133 -1.99 1.64 -4.38
CA ASN A 133 -0.95 2.34 -3.63
C ASN A 133 -0.24 3.36 -4.56
N PRO A 134 0.63 4.23 -4.02
CA PRO A 134 1.38 5.23 -4.80
C PRO A 134 2.27 4.67 -5.92
N TYR A 135 2.48 3.35 -5.95
CA TYR A 135 3.29 2.63 -6.92
C TYR A 135 2.43 1.86 -7.93
N GLY A 136 1.10 2.03 -7.91
CA GLY A 136 0.19 1.41 -8.87
C GLY A 136 -0.16 -0.04 -8.58
N ARG A 137 0.08 -0.53 -7.36
CA ARG A 137 -0.32 -1.88 -6.92
C ARG A 137 -1.63 -1.83 -6.15
N PHE A 138 -2.50 -2.80 -6.34
CA PHE A 138 -3.80 -2.80 -5.67
C PHE A 138 -3.64 -3.05 -4.17
N LEU A 139 -4.48 -2.37 -3.38
CA LEU A 139 -4.69 -2.69 -1.98
C LEU A 139 -5.66 -3.87 -1.89
N GLN A 140 -5.54 -4.67 -0.84
CA GLN A 140 -6.44 -5.79 -0.61
C GLN A 140 -6.86 -5.83 0.85
N MET A 141 -8.17 -5.93 1.07
CA MET A 141 -8.74 -6.27 2.37
C MET A 141 -9.22 -7.71 2.33
N ILE A 142 -8.70 -8.56 3.22
CA ILE A 142 -8.99 -10.00 3.18
C ILE A 142 -8.84 -10.61 4.57
N TYR A 143 -9.56 -11.70 4.82
CA TYR A 143 -9.40 -12.57 5.98
C TYR A 143 -8.43 -13.70 5.64
N ASP A 144 -7.15 -13.50 5.95
CA ASP A 144 -6.11 -14.50 5.72
C ASP A 144 -4.94 -14.38 6.69
N GLN A 145 -3.84 -15.08 6.39
CA GLN A 145 -2.61 -15.08 7.18
C GLN A 145 -1.38 -14.81 6.30
N VAL A 146 -1.52 -14.02 5.24
CA VAL A 146 -0.43 -13.73 4.29
C VAL A 146 0.37 -12.52 4.76
N TYR A 147 1.15 -12.74 5.81
CA TYR A 147 2.11 -11.80 6.41
C TYR A 147 3.06 -12.55 7.35
N ASP A 148 4.17 -11.94 7.76
CA ASP A 148 5.19 -12.60 8.59
C ASP A 148 5.05 -12.27 10.09
N GLY A 149 5.74 -13.04 10.95
CA GLY A 149 5.77 -12.80 12.40
C GLY A 149 4.78 -13.61 13.25
N GLY A 150 4.69 -14.91 13.00
CA GLY A 150 3.70 -15.78 13.65
C GLY A 150 2.29 -15.46 13.16
N PRO A 151 2.01 -15.61 11.86
CA PRO A 151 0.74 -15.19 11.29
C PRO A 151 -0.41 -16.08 11.77
N THR A 152 -1.56 -15.45 11.94
CA THR A 152 -2.84 -16.10 12.29
C THR A 152 -3.92 -15.57 11.37
N THR A 153 -4.94 -16.36 11.07
CA THR A 153 -6.00 -15.89 10.18
C THR A 153 -6.78 -14.75 10.84
N ARG A 154 -6.83 -13.59 10.17
CA ARG A 154 -7.57 -12.40 10.61
C ARG A 154 -7.81 -11.45 9.43
N HIS A 155 -8.75 -10.53 9.59
CA HIS A 155 -8.90 -9.42 8.64
C HIS A 155 -7.64 -8.58 8.67
N ASN A 156 -7.15 -8.25 7.49
CA ASN A 156 -5.97 -7.41 7.34
C ASN A 156 -6.07 -6.60 6.05
N LEU A 157 -5.42 -5.42 6.05
CA LEU A 157 -5.35 -4.52 4.92
C LEU A 157 -3.94 -4.49 4.37
N LYS A 158 -3.76 -5.00 3.16
CA LYS A 158 -2.48 -5.09 2.48
C LYS A 158 -2.26 -3.89 1.56
N THR A 159 -1.03 -3.40 1.53
CA THR A 159 -0.63 -2.26 0.70
C THR A 159 -0.38 -2.62 -0.76
N GLY A 160 -0.23 -3.91 -1.08
CA GLY A 160 0.44 -4.37 -2.31
C GLY A 160 1.95 -4.18 -2.25
N ASN A 161 2.66 -4.76 -3.23
CA ASN A 161 4.12 -4.71 -3.34
C ASN A 161 4.63 -3.42 -4.03
N GLN A 162 5.88 -3.43 -4.52
CA GLN A 162 6.56 -2.29 -5.17
C GLN A 162 6.80 -1.06 -4.28
N ILE A 163 6.62 -1.20 -2.97
CA ILE A 163 7.00 -0.17 -2.01
C ILE A 163 8.44 -0.46 -1.56
N PRO A 164 9.36 0.52 -1.63
CA PRO A 164 10.70 0.36 -1.09
C PRO A 164 10.69 0.07 0.42
N SER A 165 11.57 -0.81 0.89
CA SER A 165 11.61 -1.24 2.30
C SER A 165 11.94 -0.11 3.28
N ASP A 166 12.70 0.91 2.87
CA ASP A 166 12.98 2.11 3.67
C ASP A 166 11.71 2.97 3.88
N ILE A 167 10.85 3.06 2.86
CA ILE A 167 9.54 3.71 2.96
C ILE A 167 8.67 2.95 3.97
N LEU A 168 8.63 1.61 3.89
CA LEU A 168 7.89 0.79 4.85
C LEU A 168 8.47 0.90 6.26
N ALA A 169 9.80 1.01 6.40
CA ALA A 169 10.47 1.26 7.68
C ALA A 169 10.06 2.59 8.33
N GLU A 170 9.87 3.63 7.51
CA GLU A 170 9.39 4.94 7.96
C GLU A 170 7.89 4.95 8.25
N VAL A 171 7.10 4.18 7.51
CA VAL A 171 5.67 3.97 7.80
C VAL A 171 5.52 3.28 9.15
N ASP A 172 6.16 2.12 9.33
CA ASP A 172 6.10 1.31 10.55
C ASP A 172 6.52 2.11 11.79
N ARG A 173 7.69 2.76 11.77
CA ARG A 173 8.14 3.60 12.91
C ARG A 173 7.20 4.76 13.26
N LYS A 174 6.33 5.18 12.34
CA LYS A 174 5.38 6.28 12.59
C LYS A 174 4.03 5.78 13.12
N ILE A 175 3.65 4.54 12.83
CA ILE A 175 2.33 4.01 13.18
C ILE A 175 2.37 2.85 14.17
N ASP A 176 3.53 2.22 14.39
CA ASP A 176 3.68 0.99 15.15
C ASP A 176 5.09 0.87 15.81
N ASP A 177 5.83 -0.23 15.61
CA ASP A 177 7.02 -0.57 16.41
C ASP A 177 8.35 -0.60 15.64
N GLY A 178 8.31 -0.46 14.30
CA GLY A 178 9.48 -0.51 13.43
C GLY A 178 10.02 -1.93 13.16
N VAL A 179 9.34 -2.97 13.63
CA VAL A 179 9.68 -4.37 13.44
C VAL A 179 8.74 -4.96 12.39
N ALA A 180 9.30 -5.38 11.26
CA ALA A 180 8.53 -5.89 10.11
C ALA A 180 7.72 -7.15 10.39
N THR A 181 7.96 -7.83 11.52
CA THR A 181 7.23 -9.02 11.95
C THR A 181 6.50 -8.81 13.29
N GLY A 182 6.50 -7.58 13.80
CA GLY A 182 5.98 -7.17 15.10
C GLY A 182 4.66 -6.40 14.99
N GLY A 183 4.15 -5.95 16.13
CA GLY A 183 2.99 -5.06 16.23
C GLY A 183 1.80 -5.31 15.29
N GLY A 184 1.18 -4.21 14.86
CA GLY A 184 0.03 -4.10 13.96
C GLY A 184 0.38 -3.78 12.50
N PHE A 185 1.61 -3.41 12.15
CA PHE A 185 2.04 -3.22 10.75
C PHE A 185 3.19 -4.18 10.41
N ARG A 186 2.92 -5.14 9.53
CA ARG A 186 3.84 -6.25 9.23
C ARG A 186 4.16 -6.37 7.77
N PHE A 187 5.25 -7.04 7.45
CA PHE A 187 5.58 -7.47 6.10
C PHE A 187 4.51 -8.40 5.53
N SER A 188 4.11 -8.14 4.29
CA SER A 188 3.18 -8.99 3.54
C SER A 188 3.74 -9.34 2.17
N ALA A 189 3.66 -10.62 1.81
CA ALA A 189 4.03 -11.14 0.50
C ALA A 189 2.91 -11.03 -0.55
N TYR A 190 1.96 -10.11 -0.36
CA TYR A 190 0.89 -9.89 -1.35
C TYR A 190 1.38 -9.03 -2.52
N PRO A 191 1.32 -9.53 -3.77
CA PRO A 191 1.88 -8.85 -4.93
C PRO A 191 0.94 -7.82 -5.59
N GLY A 192 -0.21 -7.48 -5.01
CA GLY A 192 -1.10 -6.45 -5.60
C GLY A 192 -1.82 -6.86 -6.90
N GLN A 193 -2.28 -8.11 -7.01
CA GLN A 193 -3.07 -8.81 -8.05
C GLN A 193 -2.81 -8.59 -9.57
N SER A 194 -2.21 -7.51 -10.05
CA SER A 194 -2.02 -7.29 -11.50
C SER A 194 -0.70 -7.86 -12.02
N ALA A 195 -0.71 -8.38 -13.26
CA ALA A 195 0.42 -9.05 -13.90
C ALA A 195 1.71 -8.19 -14.04
N GLY A 196 1.64 -6.87 -13.84
CA GLY A 196 2.79 -5.95 -13.96
C GLY A 196 3.65 -5.80 -12.70
N GLY A 197 3.32 -6.49 -11.59
CA GLY A 197 3.91 -6.24 -10.28
C GLY A 197 5.22 -6.96 -9.96
N GLY A 198 5.50 -8.03 -10.70
CA GLY A 198 6.45 -9.06 -10.27
C GLY A 198 5.95 -9.84 -9.03
N THR A 199 6.65 -10.90 -8.68
CA THR A 199 6.38 -11.68 -7.46
C THR A 199 6.83 -10.87 -6.25
N ALA A 200 5.99 -10.78 -5.22
CA ALA A 200 6.40 -10.21 -3.94
C ALA A 200 7.48 -11.10 -3.31
N PRO A 201 8.55 -10.53 -2.73
CA PRO A 201 9.52 -11.30 -1.96
C PRO A 201 8.84 -12.09 -0.84
N VAL A 202 9.47 -13.19 -0.42
CA VAL A 202 9.01 -14.02 0.69
C VAL A 202 10.16 -14.25 1.66
N GLY A 203 9.84 -14.26 2.95
CA GLY A 203 10.79 -14.54 4.02
C GLY A 203 11.81 -13.43 4.29
N SER A 204 12.57 -13.65 5.36
CA SER A 204 13.53 -12.68 5.88
C SER A 204 14.76 -12.50 4.98
N GLY A 205 15.42 -11.35 5.06
CA GLY A 205 16.64 -11.02 4.32
C GLY A 205 16.42 -10.29 3.00
N THR A 206 15.17 -10.05 2.62
CA THR A 206 14.80 -9.32 1.39
C THR A 206 14.26 -7.93 1.69
N CYS A 207 13.15 -7.85 2.42
CA CYS A 207 12.49 -6.59 2.79
C CYS A 207 12.77 -6.17 4.24
N TYR A 208 13.17 -7.13 5.07
CA TYR A 208 13.54 -6.95 6.46
C TYR A 208 14.70 -7.87 6.82
N ALA A 209 15.43 -7.55 7.88
CA ALA A 209 16.63 -8.27 8.27
C ALA A 209 16.33 -9.73 8.65
N ALA A 210 17.27 -10.62 8.33
CA ALA A 210 17.21 -12.02 8.77
C ALA A 210 17.78 -12.18 10.18
N PRO A 211 17.29 -13.17 10.96
CA PRO A 211 17.91 -13.56 12.23
C PRO A 211 19.43 -13.78 12.07
N PRO A 212 20.26 -13.42 13.06
CA PRO A 212 19.91 -13.05 14.44
C PRO A 212 19.63 -11.56 14.66
N ALA A 213 19.61 -10.74 13.60
CA ALA A 213 19.20 -9.35 13.75
C ALA A 213 17.73 -9.25 14.16
N VAL A 214 17.35 -8.18 14.86
CA VAL A 214 15.93 -7.83 15.02
C VAL A 214 15.35 -7.69 13.62
N ASN A 215 14.16 -8.26 13.37
CA ASN A 215 13.48 -8.29 12.07
C ASN A 215 13.01 -6.88 11.61
N THR A 216 13.88 -5.88 11.64
CA THR A 216 13.62 -4.53 11.19
C THR A 216 13.66 -4.45 9.67
N TRP A 217 12.89 -3.54 9.11
CA TRP A 217 12.90 -3.26 7.68
C TRP A 217 14.29 -2.83 7.18
N LEU A 218 14.67 -3.27 5.97
CA LEU A 218 15.94 -2.86 5.37
C LEU A 218 15.88 -1.40 4.93
N SER A 219 16.74 -0.55 5.48
CA SER A 219 16.80 0.88 5.14
C SER A 219 18.16 1.33 4.57
N ALA A 220 19.26 0.64 4.89
CA ALA A 220 20.59 0.97 4.35
C ALA A 220 20.76 0.55 2.88
N THR A 221 20.20 -0.60 2.50
CA THR A 221 20.14 -1.10 1.12
C THR A 221 18.69 -1.48 0.81
N PRO A 222 17.84 -0.50 0.46
CA PRO A 222 16.41 -0.74 0.35
C PRO A 222 16.07 -1.70 -0.78
N ALA A 223 15.20 -2.67 -0.50
CA ALA A 223 14.61 -3.51 -1.53
C ALA A 223 13.40 -2.78 -2.13
N PRO A 224 13.29 -2.67 -3.48
CA PRO A 224 12.26 -1.85 -4.12
C PRO A 224 10.87 -2.49 -4.18
N ASN A 225 10.76 -3.79 -3.91
CA ASN A 225 9.57 -4.59 -4.21
C ASN A 225 8.88 -5.15 -2.96
N CYS A 226 8.77 -4.36 -1.90
CA CYS A 226 8.20 -4.81 -0.64
C CYS A 226 6.74 -4.40 -0.50
N GLY A 227 6.04 -5.05 0.43
CA GLY A 227 4.67 -4.74 0.79
C GLY A 227 4.46 -4.90 2.29
N GLY A 228 3.49 -4.18 2.83
CA GLY A 228 3.06 -4.28 4.22
C GLY A 228 1.60 -4.70 4.32
N THR A 229 1.20 -5.09 5.52
CA THR A 229 -0.18 -5.25 5.91
C THR A 229 -0.41 -4.59 7.25
N SER A 230 -1.56 -3.96 7.40
CA SER A 230 -2.06 -3.52 8.69
C SER A 230 -3.03 -4.57 9.24
N LEU A 231 -2.82 -4.97 10.49
CA LEU A 231 -3.68 -5.88 11.24
C LEU A 231 -4.63 -5.07 12.12
N PHE A 232 -5.91 -5.43 12.13
CA PHE A 232 -6.95 -4.81 12.99
C PHE A 232 -8.17 -5.71 13.13
#